data_AF-A0A183EHY6-F1
#
_entry.id   AF-A0A183EHY6-F1
#
_cell.length_a   1.000
_cell.length_b   1.000
_cell.length_c   1.000
_cell.angle_alpha   90.00
_cell.angle_beta   90.00
_cell.angle_gamma   90.00
#
_symmetry.space_group_name_H-M   'P 1'
#
loop_
_entity.id
_entity.type
_entity.pdbx_description
1 polymer ?
#
loop_
_entity_poly.entity_id
_entity_poly.type
_entity_poly.pdbx_seq_one_letter_code
_entity_poly.pdbx_strand_id
1 'polypeptide(L)'
;MRTIGGLLLVLFTCTAFWIASCTPDFIKKLPQKDKEEYESLFEKYKNISRKEFYNLRLKWAQSKGSKVGEMYKQYLEEEFQYLATRFAVLKGRLDKAEGSEAAKNFLYELLALQHNLNISLGDYEEREESMRHEIPQYVLQEATTIWNSLKPMYID
;
A
#
# COMPACT_ATOMS: atom_id res chain seq x y z
N MET A 1 -2.54 -33.56 3.38
CA MET A 1 -3.10 -32.21 3.63
C MET A 1 -2.24 -31.20 2.92
N ARG A 2 -2.71 -30.65 1.80
CA ARG A 2 -2.01 -29.57 1.08
C ARG A 2 -2.36 -28.26 1.76
N THR A 3 -1.33 -27.51 2.15
CA THR A 3 -1.37 -26.20 2.77
C THR A 3 -2.11 -25.19 1.90
N ILE A 4 -3.32 -24.80 2.32
CA ILE A 4 -4.10 -23.68 1.75
C ILE A 4 -3.49 -22.31 2.15
N GLY A 5 -2.46 -22.31 3.01
CA GLY A 5 -1.80 -21.09 3.50
C GLY A 5 -1.00 -20.29 2.47
N GLY A 6 -0.64 -20.86 1.31
CA GLY A 6 0.23 -20.19 0.34
C GLY A 6 -0.46 -19.09 -0.49
N LEU A 7 -1.74 -19.26 -0.83
CA LEU A 7 -2.47 -18.30 -1.68
C LEU A 7 -3.13 -17.17 -0.90
N LEU A 8 -3.57 -17.43 0.33
CA LEU A 8 -4.15 -16.40 1.22
C LEU A 8 -3.12 -15.33 1.59
N LEU A 9 -1.85 -15.70 1.74
CA LEU A 9 -0.77 -14.78 2.08
C LEU A 9 -0.41 -13.79 0.96
N VAL A 10 -0.63 -14.11 -0.31
CA VAL A 10 -0.33 -13.19 -1.43
C VAL A 10 -1.40 -12.09 -1.56
N LEU A 11 -2.60 -12.31 -1.02
CA LEU A 11 -3.75 -11.43 -1.22
C LEU A 11 -3.79 -10.23 -0.25
N PHE A 12 -3.09 -10.34 0.88
CA PHE A 12 -3.10 -9.37 1.99
C PHE A 12 -1.72 -8.84 2.40
N THR A 13 -0.61 -9.38 1.87
CA THR A 13 0.75 -8.92 2.25
C THR A 13 1.09 -7.56 1.61
N CYS A 14 0.54 -6.53 2.25
CA CYS A 14 1.24 -5.39 2.86
C CYS A 14 2.58 -4.97 2.25
N THR A 15 3.59 -5.86 2.20
CA THR A 15 4.93 -5.49 1.74
C THR A 15 4.98 -5.15 0.26
N ALA A 16 4.20 -5.76 -0.64
CA ALA A 16 4.24 -5.35 -2.04
C ALA A 16 3.52 -3.99 -2.28
N PHE A 17 2.43 -3.70 -1.57
CA PHE A 17 1.72 -2.43 -1.73
C PHE A 17 2.42 -1.26 -1.01
N TRP A 18 3.03 -1.53 0.16
CA TRP A 18 3.76 -0.53 0.94
C TRP A 18 5.25 -0.44 0.56
N ILE A 19 5.91 -1.53 0.15
CA ILE A 19 7.35 -1.55 -0.20
C ILE A 19 7.56 -1.64 -1.71
N ALA A 20 6.70 -2.34 -2.47
CA ALA A 20 6.84 -2.47 -3.93
C ALA A 20 6.25 -1.29 -4.73
N SER A 21 6.03 -0.14 -4.10
CA SER A 21 6.06 1.15 -4.80
C SER A 21 7.51 1.43 -5.23
N CYS A 22 7.82 0.81 -6.35
CA CYS A 22 8.94 0.96 -7.26
C CYS A 22 9.74 2.24 -7.04
N THR A 23 11.02 2.08 -6.69
CA THR A 23 12.03 3.14 -6.80
C THR A 23 11.75 3.99 -8.04
N PRO A 24 11.42 5.30 -7.89
CA PRO A 24 11.01 6.14 -8.99
C PRO A 24 12.00 6.06 -10.14
N ASP A 25 11.54 6.08 -11.39
CA ASP A 25 12.42 5.88 -12.54
C ASP A 25 13.57 6.88 -12.62
N PHE A 26 13.39 8.09 -12.08
CA PHE A 26 14.45 9.08 -12.01
C PHE A 26 15.59 8.66 -11.07
N ILE A 27 15.30 7.93 -9.99
CA ILE A 27 16.33 7.40 -9.08
C ILE A 27 17.23 6.40 -9.82
N LYS A 28 16.67 5.59 -10.74
CA LYS A 28 17.46 4.65 -11.57
C LYS A 28 18.52 5.34 -12.43
N LYS A 29 18.34 6.63 -12.72
CA LYS A 29 19.25 7.46 -13.52
C LYS A 29 20.28 8.23 -12.69
N LEU A 30 20.20 8.18 -11.35
CA LEU A 30 21.16 8.84 -10.47
C LEU A 30 22.48 8.05 -10.34
N PRO A 31 23.57 8.71 -9.87
CA PRO A 31 24.80 8.04 -9.47
C PRO A 31 24.53 6.93 -8.44
N GLN A 32 25.37 5.90 -8.43
CA GLN A 32 25.21 4.73 -7.55
C GLN A 32 25.13 5.11 -6.07
N LYS A 33 25.98 6.05 -5.62
CA LYS A 33 25.97 6.57 -4.25
C LYS A 33 24.60 7.14 -3.86
N ASP A 34 23.97 7.90 -4.75
CA ASP A 34 22.66 8.51 -4.46
C ASP A 34 21.54 7.47 -4.42
N LYS A 35 21.65 6.40 -5.22
CA LYS A 35 20.72 5.27 -5.16
C LYS A 35 20.80 4.54 -3.82
N GLU A 36 22.02 4.25 -3.37
CA GLU A 36 22.26 3.60 -2.07
C GLU A 36 21.76 4.46 -0.91
N GLU A 37 22.01 5.77 -0.97
CA GLU A 37 21.46 6.70 0.03
C GLU A 37 19.92 6.69 0.02
N TYR A 38 19.29 6.70 -1.16
CA TYR A 38 17.84 6.62 -1.28
C TYR A 38 17.29 5.31 -0.71
N GLU A 39 17.94 4.19 -1.01
CA GLU A 39 17.58 2.86 -0.52
C GLU A 39 17.72 2.77 1.01
N SER A 40 18.76 3.37 1.58
CA SER A 40 18.97 3.40 3.04
C SER A 40 17.81 4.08 3.80
N LEU A 41 17.04 4.96 3.14
CA LEU A 41 15.87 5.58 3.78
C LEU A 41 14.82 4.55 4.20
N PHE A 42 14.74 3.40 3.52
CA PHE A 42 13.81 2.32 3.88
C PHE A 42 14.09 1.72 5.27
N GLU A 43 15.29 1.88 5.84
CA GLU A 43 15.58 1.42 7.20
C GLU A 43 14.68 2.10 8.24
N LYS A 44 14.24 3.33 7.97
CA LYS A 44 13.35 4.10 8.85
C LYS A 44 11.88 3.79 8.63
N TYR A 45 11.54 3.10 7.55
CA TYR A 45 10.17 2.96 7.04
C TYR A 45 9.22 2.25 8.00
N LYS A 46 9.74 1.28 8.77
CA LYS A 46 8.91 0.48 9.69
C LYS A 46 8.28 1.31 10.82
N ASN A 47 8.97 2.37 11.25
CA ASN A 47 8.68 3.08 12.50
C ASN A 47 8.09 4.48 12.30
N ILE A 48 7.83 4.87 11.05
CA ILE A 48 7.28 6.18 10.72
C ILE A 48 6.06 5.99 9.83
N SER A 49 5.16 6.97 9.84
CA SER A 49 4.00 6.95 8.95
C SER A 49 4.41 7.05 7.48
N ARG A 50 3.53 6.58 6.58
CA ARG A 50 3.72 6.73 5.12
C ARG A 50 4.00 8.18 4.72
N LYS A 51 3.26 9.13 5.32
CA LYS A 51 3.42 10.57 5.11
C LYS A 51 4.79 11.05 5.57
N GLU A 52 5.24 10.64 6.74
CA GLU A 52 6.58 10.99 7.24
C GLU A 52 7.68 10.40 6.36
N PHE A 53 7.50 9.19 5.84
CA PHE A 53 8.42 8.57 4.91
C PHE A 53 8.52 9.32 3.58
N TYR A 54 7.38 9.73 2.99
CA TYR A 54 7.38 10.59 1.80
C TYR A 54 8.06 11.93 2.07
N ASN A 55 7.83 12.54 3.24
CA ASN A 55 8.51 13.78 3.63
C ASN A 55 10.02 13.60 3.81
N LEU A 56 10.46 12.47 4.37
CA LEU A 56 11.88 12.13 4.52
C LEU A 56 12.57 12.04 3.15
N ARG A 57 11.95 11.34 2.21
CA ARG A 57 12.46 11.21 0.84
C ARG A 57 12.43 12.54 0.07
N LEU A 58 11.43 13.38 0.31
CA LEU A 58 11.38 14.72 -0.29
C LEU A 58 12.52 15.60 0.21
N LYS A 59 12.81 15.59 1.52
CA LYS A 59 13.96 16.31 2.09
C LYS A 59 15.28 15.82 1.52
N TRP A 60 15.43 14.50 1.37
CA TRP A 60 16.59 13.92 0.70
C TRP A 60 16.68 14.38 -0.77
N ALA A 61 15.57 14.33 -1.52
CA ALA A 61 15.57 14.73 -2.93
C ALA A 61 15.94 16.22 -3.10
N GLN A 62 15.46 17.08 -2.20
CA GLN A 62 15.80 18.50 -2.16
C GLN A 62 17.29 18.74 -1.86
N SER A 63 17.92 17.91 -1.02
CA SER A 63 19.35 18.05 -0.71
C SER A 63 20.25 17.68 -1.89
N LYS A 64 19.74 16.92 -2.87
CA LYS A 64 20.42 16.60 -4.14
C LYS A 64 20.31 17.71 -5.19
N GLY A 65 19.53 18.75 -4.91
CA GLY A 65 19.34 19.91 -5.79
C GLY A 65 17.91 20.06 -6.30
N SER A 66 17.60 21.24 -6.85
CA SER A 66 16.25 21.63 -7.27
C SER A 66 15.61 20.64 -8.24
N LYS A 67 16.37 20.19 -9.24
CA LYS A 67 15.90 19.22 -10.25
C LYS A 67 15.42 17.91 -9.63
N VAL A 68 16.20 17.32 -8.72
CA VAL A 68 15.83 16.04 -8.07
C VAL A 68 14.63 16.24 -7.14
N GLY A 69 14.59 17.37 -6.43
CA GLY A 69 13.45 17.76 -5.61
C GLY A 69 12.15 17.89 -6.41
N GLU A 70 12.19 18.50 -7.59
CA GLU A 70 11.03 18.62 -8.49
C GLU A 70 10.56 17.27 -9.03
N MET A 71 11.49 16.42 -9.49
CA MET A 71 11.16 15.07 -9.96
C MET A 71 10.50 14.23 -8.86
N TYR A 72 10.94 14.36 -7.61
CA TYR A 72 10.31 13.66 -6.50
C TYR A 72 8.93 14.23 -6.14
N LYS A 73 8.73 15.56 -6.25
CA LYS A 73 7.39 16.15 -6.07
C LYS A 73 6.40 15.65 -7.11
N GLN A 74 6.80 15.60 -8.38
CA GLN A 74 5.98 15.04 -9.46
C GLN A 74 5.63 13.58 -9.17
N TYR A 75 6.62 12.77 -8.78
CA TYR A 75 6.38 11.39 -8.36
C TYR A 75 5.37 11.30 -7.18
N LEU A 76 5.48 12.15 -6.17
CA LEU A 76 4.53 12.15 -5.04
C LEU A 76 3.10 12.51 -5.48
N GLU A 77 2.96 13.45 -6.42
CA GLU A 77 1.66 13.83 -6.97
C GLU A 77 1.02 12.66 -7.72
N GLU A 78 1.78 11.99 -8.59
CA GLU A 78 1.33 10.79 -9.31
C GLU A 78 0.96 9.65 -8.35
N GLU A 79 1.78 9.41 -7.33
CA GLU A 79 1.53 8.39 -6.31
C GLU A 79 0.25 8.67 -5.53
N PHE A 80 0.04 9.92 -5.08
CA PHE A 80 -1.18 10.29 -4.35
C PHE A 80 -2.43 10.22 -5.22
N GLN A 81 -2.33 10.64 -6.48
CA GLN A 81 -3.42 10.48 -7.45
C GLN A 81 -3.74 9.01 -7.69
N TYR A 82 -2.72 8.15 -7.85
CA TYR A 82 -2.90 6.71 -7.99
C TYR A 82 -3.58 6.09 -6.75
N LEU A 83 -3.12 6.42 -5.54
CA LEU A 83 -3.71 5.91 -4.30
C LEU A 83 -5.17 6.33 -4.12
N ALA A 84 -5.49 7.59 -4.44
CA ALA A 84 -6.86 8.09 -4.40
C ALA A 84 -7.75 7.40 -5.44
N THR A 85 -7.27 7.26 -6.68
CA THR A 85 -7.98 6.58 -7.77
C THR A 85 -8.24 5.12 -7.43
N ARG A 86 -7.19 4.40 -6.97
CA ARG A 86 -7.31 3.01 -6.53
C ARG A 86 -8.36 2.84 -5.44
N PHE A 87 -8.33 3.69 -4.42
CA PHE A 87 -9.31 3.66 -3.34
C PHE A 87 -10.74 3.86 -3.89
N ALA A 88 -10.96 4.88 -4.71
CA ALA A 88 -12.26 5.18 -5.28
C ALA A 88 -12.80 4.05 -6.18
N VAL A 89 -11.96 3.52 -7.08
CA VAL A 89 -12.31 2.43 -7.98
C VAL A 89 -12.66 1.16 -7.21
N LEU A 90 -11.82 0.74 -6.27
CA LEU A 90 -12.07 -0.48 -5.50
C LEU A 90 -13.26 -0.34 -4.57
N LYS A 91 -13.44 0.82 -3.95
CA LYS A 91 -14.64 1.11 -3.18
C LYS A 91 -15.89 1.05 -4.06
N GLY A 92 -15.87 1.66 -5.25
CA GLY A 92 -17.01 1.64 -6.17
C GLY A 92 -17.34 0.24 -6.71
N ARG A 93 -16.33 -0.62 -6.90
CA ARG A 93 -16.53 -2.04 -7.24
C ARG A 93 -17.10 -2.82 -6.06
N LEU A 94 -16.61 -2.56 -4.85
CA LEU A 94 -17.10 -3.18 -3.61
C LEU A 94 -18.55 -2.79 -3.29
N ASP A 95 -18.93 -1.52 -3.52
CA ASP A 95 -20.30 -1.04 -3.36
C ASP A 95 -21.29 -1.88 -4.20
N LYS A 96 -20.87 -2.32 -5.39
CA LYS A 96 -21.66 -3.14 -6.33
C LYS A 96 -21.46 -4.65 -6.17
N ALA A 97 -20.56 -5.08 -5.30
CA ALA A 97 -20.29 -6.49 -5.12
C ALA A 97 -21.39 -7.14 -4.29
N GLU A 98 -21.79 -8.34 -4.73
CA GLU A 98 -22.63 -9.26 -3.95
C GLU A 98 -21.82 -9.90 -2.83
N GLY A 99 -22.48 -10.26 -1.74
CA GLY A 99 -21.87 -10.93 -0.60
C GLY A 99 -22.44 -10.43 0.73
N SER A 100 -21.98 -11.04 1.82
CA SER A 100 -22.40 -10.67 3.16
C SER A 100 -21.88 -9.28 3.57
N GLU A 101 -22.69 -8.57 4.35
CA GLU A 101 -22.30 -7.28 4.93
C GLU A 101 -21.03 -7.40 5.78
N ALA A 102 -20.84 -8.52 6.48
CA ALA A 102 -19.63 -8.76 7.27
C ALA A 102 -18.37 -8.80 6.40
N ALA A 103 -18.42 -9.51 5.26
CA ALA A 103 -17.30 -9.59 4.33
C ALA A 103 -17.01 -8.24 3.66
N LYS A 104 -18.07 -7.49 3.29
CA LYS A 104 -17.93 -6.15 2.70
C LYS A 104 -17.36 -5.14 3.70
N ASN A 105 -17.82 -5.16 4.95
CA ASN A 105 -17.32 -4.27 6.01
C ASN A 105 -15.83 -4.48 6.29
N PHE A 106 -15.40 -5.74 6.39
CA PHE A 106 -13.97 -6.05 6.52
C PHE A 106 -13.15 -5.46 5.35
N LEU A 107 -13.65 -5.55 4.11
CA LEU A 107 -12.96 -4.99 2.95
C LEU A 107 -12.98 -3.45 2.92
N TYR A 108 -14.06 -2.80 3.37
CA TYR A 108 -14.10 -1.34 3.50
C TYR A 108 -13.06 -0.84 4.52
N GLU A 109 -12.97 -1.51 5.67
CA GLU A 109 -11.97 -1.20 6.68
C GLU A 109 -10.55 -1.41 6.14
N LEU A 110 -10.31 -2.50 5.39
CA LEU A 110 -9.02 -2.76 4.77
C LEU A 110 -8.64 -1.66 3.76
N LEU A 111 -9.58 -1.25 2.90
CA LEU A 111 -9.36 -0.18 1.94
C LEU A 111 -9.04 1.15 2.63
N ALA A 112 -9.76 1.46 3.73
CA ALA A 112 -9.50 2.66 4.52
C ALA A 112 -8.11 2.60 5.19
N LEU A 113 -7.73 1.44 5.72
CA LEU A 113 -6.40 1.21 6.32
C LEU A 113 -5.28 1.40 5.28
N GLN A 114 -5.46 0.86 4.06
CA GLN A 114 -4.51 1.02 2.95
C GLN A 114 -4.38 2.46 2.46
N HIS A 115 -5.45 3.25 2.54
CA HIS A 115 -5.47 4.65 2.13
C HIS A 115 -4.93 5.60 3.21
N ASN A 116 -4.83 5.15 4.47
CA ASN A 116 -4.37 5.98 5.57
C ASN A 116 -2.86 6.30 5.44
N LEU A 117 -2.53 7.56 5.13
CA LEU A 117 -1.14 8.00 5.03
C LEU A 117 -0.47 8.23 6.39
N ASN A 118 -1.24 8.29 7.48
CA ASN A 118 -0.74 8.60 8.82
C ASN A 118 -0.45 7.35 9.67
N ILE A 119 -0.59 6.15 9.10
CA ILE A 119 -0.26 4.89 9.78
C ILE A 119 1.19 4.49 9.45
N SER A 120 1.91 3.92 10.42
CA SER A 120 3.20 3.29 10.19
C SER A 120 3.04 1.90 9.57
N LEU A 121 4.11 1.35 9.00
CA LEU A 121 4.05 -0.02 8.48
C LEU A 121 3.79 -1.03 9.61
N GLY A 122 4.43 -0.85 10.78
CA GLY A 122 4.21 -1.71 11.94
C GLY A 122 2.74 -1.68 12.41
N ASP A 123 2.17 -0.48 12.56
CA ASP A 123 0.78 -0.33 12.98
C ASP A 123 -0.20 -0.87 11.92
N TYR A 124 0.13 -0.73 10.63
CA TYR A 124 -0.66 -1.33 9.55
C TYR A 124 -0.67 -2.85 9.66
N GLU A 125 0.51 -3.47 9.80
CA GLU A 125 0.66 -4.92 9.89
C GLU A 125 -0.10 -5.48 11.09
N GLU A 126 0.06 -4.84 12.26
CA GLU A 126 -0.67 -5.20 13.47
C GLU A 126 -2.18 -5.04 13.31
N ARG A 127 -2.64 -3.92 12.76
CA ARG A 127 -4.08 -3.66 12.62
C ARG A 127 -4.73 -4.61 11.62
N GLU A 128 -4.08 -4.84 10.48
CA GLU A 128 -4.58 -5.76 9.46
C GLU A 128 -4.60 -7.20 9.98
N GLU A 129 -3.59 -7.60 10.76
CA GLU A 129 -3.58 -8.90 11.44
C GLU A 129 -4.71 -9.02 12.46
N SER A 130 -4.94 -8.01 13.31
CA SER A 130 -6.04 -7.98 14.28
C SER A 130 -7.40 -8.10 13.58
N MET A 131 -7.63 -7.35 12.51
CA MET A 131 -8.86 -7.41 11.72
C MET A 131 -9.14 -8.82 11.18
N ARG A 132 -8.12 -9.56 10.71
CA ARG A 132 -8.30 -10.94 10.23
C ARG A 132 -8.65 -11.92 11.34
N HIS A 133 -8.11 -11.71 12.55
CA HIS A 133 -8.36 -12.59 13.69
C HIS A 133 -9.69 -12.32 14.39
N GLU A 134 -10.22 -11.09 14.28
CA GLU A 134 -11.49 -10.68 14.89
C GLU A 134 -12.72 -11.21 14.16
N ILE A 135 -12.58 -11.62 12.89
CA ILE A 135 -13.68 -12.13 12.08
C ILE A 135 -13.68 -13.67 11.98
N PRO A 136 -14.86 -14.30 11.83
CA PRO A 136 -14.92 -15.73 11.55
C PRO A 136 -14.25 -16.11 10.22
N GLN A 137 -13.63 -17.29 10.17
CA GLN A 137 -12.92 -17.78 8.99
C GLN A 137 -13.76 -17.77 7.70
N TYR A 138 -15.07 -18.03 7.79
CA TYR A 138 -15.96 -18.03 6.62
C TYR A 138 -16.14 -16.60 6.04
N VAL A 139 -16.17 -15.57 6.90
CA VAL A 139 -16.22 -14.16 6.48
C VAL A 139 -14.93 -13.80 5.75
N LEU A 140 -13.78 -14.23 6.27
CA LEU A 140 -12.48 -13.99 5.62
C LEU A 140 -12.38 -14.67 4.24
N GLN A 141 -12.89 -15.90 4.11
CA GLN A 141 -12.93 -16.62 2.82
C GLN A 141 -13.82 -15.91 1.79
N GLU A 142 -14.99 -15.44 2.22
CA GLU A 142 -15.89 -14.67 1.38
C GLU A 142 -15.27 -13.34 0.97
N ALA A 143 -14.73 -12.57 1.92
CA ALA A 143 -14.02 -11.32 1.66
C ALA A 143 -12.88 -11.51 0.65
N THR A 144 -12.14 -12.62 0.76
CA THR A 144 -11.09 -12.97 -0.21
C THR A 144 -11.66 -13.19 -1.62
N THR A 145 -12.81 -13.85 -1.72
CA THR A 145 -13.50 -14.09 -3.00
C THR A 145 -13.98 -12.79 -3.61
N ILE A 146 -14.63 -11.94 -2.81
CA ILE A 146 -15.06 -10.60 -3.22
C ILE A 146 -13.84 -9.81 -3.70
N TRP A 147 -12.78 -9.72 -2.89
CA TRP A 147 -11.54 -8.97 -3.21
C TRP A 147 -10.96 -9.34 -4.58
N ASN A 148 -10.86 -10.64 -4.88
CA ASN A 148 -10.37 -11.11 -6.17
C ASN A 148 -11.27 -10.66 -7.34
N SER A 149 -12.59 -10.66 -7.13
CA SER A 149 -13.55 -10.16 -8.13
C SER A 149 -13.43 -8.65 -8.38
N LEU A 150 -12.95 -7.89 -7.39
CA LEU A 150 -12.72 -6.45 -7.54
C LEU A 150 -11.55 -6.12 -8.46
N LYS A 151 -10.74 -7.11 -8.89
CA LYS A 151 -9.57 -6.92 -9.76
C LYS A 151 -8.60 -5.83 -9.23
N PRO A 152 -8.04 -6.00 -8.02
CA PRO A 152 -7.25 -4.97 -7.31
C PRO A 152 -5.95 -4.54 -8.01
N MET A 153 -5.50 -5.31 -9.00
CA MET A 153 -4.33 -5.03 -9.84
C MET A 153 -4.63 -4.16 -11.06
N TYR A 154 -5.91 -3.98 -11.40
CA TYR A 154 -6.35 -3.26 -12.59
C TYR A 154 -7.15 -2.04 -12.14
N ILE A 155 -6.48 -0.89 -12.04
CA ILE A 155 -7.07 0.40 -11.70
C ILE A 155 -7.15 1.18 -13.02
N ASP A 156 -8.32 1.10 -13.65
CA ASP A 156 -8.68 1.77 -14.89
C ASP A 156 -9.41 3.10 -14.64
#